data_AF-A0A1F9W486-F1
#
_entry.id   AF-A0A1F9W486-F1
#
_cell.length_a   1.000
_cell.length_b   1.000
_cell.length_c   1.000
_cell.angle_alpha   90.00
_cell.angle_beta   90.00
_cell.angle_gamma   90.00
#
_symmetry.space_group_name_H-M   'P 1'
#
loop_
_entity.id
_entity.type
_entity.pdbx_description
1 polymer ?
#
loop_
_entity_poly.entity_id
_entity_poly.type
_entity_poly.pdbx_seq_one_letter_code
_entity_poly.pdbx_strand_id
1 'polypeptide(L)'
;MGIDSRISLYFSQLYQFSIVRDASRILNDWGQGDGLAFLCILLMIGGYLVGKSYLIKSGAAGILVLTLSGAVVQVLKHLIGRARPQMNLGDFHFLGPNLIKNGFESFPSGHAFSAFTLASFFASLYPRTRWFLYPIAAAIAIIGRVVASHHFLSDVVAGGALGVVLGLWGARKFRIWISRPSAVASPSLAVSSPPLMGGDKGEGGNVFGSPLKDILAVAVFSSVILFTGLSNSGLWDRDETEYAQAAVEM
;
A
#
# COMPACT_ATOMS: atom_id res chain seq x y z
N MET A 1 -2.67 -18.39 -28.57
CA MET A 1 -1.94 -18.15 -27.31
C MET A 1 -1.05 -16.94 -27.48
N GLY A 2 -1.38 -15.81 -26.87
CA GLY A 2 -0.63 -14.57 -26.96
C GLY A 2 0.56 -14.54 -26.00
N ILE A 3 1.24 -13.38 -25.92
CA ILE A 3 2.52 -13.24 -25.24
C ILE A 3 2.41 -13.44 -23.73
N ASP A 4 1.33 -12.95 -23.11
CA ASP A 4 1.07 -13.05 -21.68
C ASP A 4 0.92 -14.51 -21.22
N SER A 5 0.12 -15.30 -21.95
CA SER A 5 -0.06 -16.73 -21.68
C SER A 5 1.24 -17.52 -21.82
N ARG A 6 2.08 -17.20 -22.83
CA ARG A 6 3.38 -17.87 -23.02
C ARG A 6 4.33 -17.56 -21.87
N ILE A 7 4.36 -16.31 -21.41
CA ILE A 7 5.16 -15.88 -20.26
C ILE A 7 4.67 -16.56 -18.99
N SER A 8 3.35 -16.61 -18.76
CA SER A 8 2.77 -17.30 -17.61
C SER A 8 3.11 -18.79 -17.59
N LEU A 9 3.03 -19.48 -18.74
CA LEU A 9 3.41 -20.88 -18.86
C LEU A 9 4.90 -21.12 -18.62
N TYR A 10 5.76 -20.24 -19.11
CA TYR A 10 7.20 -20.36 -18.85
C TYR A 10 7.49 -20.25 -17.36
N PHE A 11 6.88 -19.27 -16.69
CA PHE A 11 7.12 -19.04 -15.27
C PHE A 11 6.44 -20.05 -14.35
N SER A 12 5.32 -20.66 -14.76
CA SER A 12 4.68 -21.72 -13.97
C SER A 12 5.58 -22.95 -13.80
N GLN A 13 6.50 -23.21 -14.73
CA GLN A 13 7.53 -24.25 -14.59
C GLN A 13 8.48 -23.96 -13.44
N LEU A 14 8.80 -22.69 -13.16
CA LEU A 14 9.68 -22.31 -12.06
C LEU A 14 9.02 -22.49 -10.68
N TYR A 15 7.69 -22.47 -10.61
CA TYR A 15 6.94 -22.64 -9.36
C TYR A 15 7.01 -24.06 -8.78
N GLN A 16 7.52 -25.01 -9.56
CA GLN A 16 7.79 -26.38 -9.13
C GLN A 16 8.89 -26.45 -8.07
N PHE A 17 9.83 -25.50 -8.06
CA PHE A 17 10.90 -25.44 -7.06
C PHE A 17 10.40 -24.89 -5.73
N SER A 18 10.66 -25.59 -4.62
CA SER A 18 10.20 -25.20 -3.27
C SER A 18 10.66 -23.79 -2.87
N ILE A 19 11.92 -23.45 -3.15
CA ILE A 19 12.47 -22.12 -2.85
C ILE A 19 11.70 -21.00 -3.55
N VAL A 20 11.24 -21.23 -4.79
CA VAL A 20 10.48 -20.24 -5.56
C VAL A 20 9.08 -20.10 -4.97
N ARG A 21 8.45 -21.22 -4.60
CA ARG A 21 7.14 -21.25 -3.96
C ARG A 21 7.15 -20.54 -2.61
N ASP A 22 8.14 -20.82 -1.78
CA ASP A 22 8.28 -20.22 -0.45
C ASP A 22 8.57 -18.72 -0.57
N ALA A 23 9.46 -18.32 -1.48
CA ALA A 23 9.71 -16.90 -1.76
C ALA A 23 8.45 -16.20 -2.26
N SER A 24 7.67 -16.83 -3.13
CA SER A 24 6.41 -16.28 -3.63
C SER A 24 5.37 -16.10 -2.54
N ARG A 25 5.24 -17.06 -1.61
CA ARG A 25 4.33 -16.95 -0.45
C ARG A 25 4.72 -15.79 0.45
N ILE A 26 5.99 -15.69 0.81
CA ILE A 26 6.49 -14.57 1.64
C ILE A 26 6.21 -13.24 0.93
N LEU A 27 6.54 -13.13 -0.35
CA LEU A 27 6.30 -11.91 -1.12
C LEU A 27 4.81 -11.62 -1.34
N ASN A 28 3.94 -12.64 -1.23
CA ASN A 28 2.49 -12.45 -1.22
C ASN A 28 2.03 -11.76 0.04
N ASP A 29 2.36 -12.33 1.20
CA ASP A 29 1.94 -11.85 2.50
C ASP A 29 2.43 -10.40 2.71
N TRP A 30 3.66 -10.11 2.31
CA TRP A 30 4.26 -8.78 2.42
C TRP A 30 3.83 -7.80 1.33
N GLY A 31 3.40 -8.29 0.17
CA GLY A 31 2.90 -7.44 -0.92
C GLY A 31 1.44 -7.04 -0.74
N GLN A 32 0.71 -7.70 0.15
CA GLN A 32 -0.65 -7.35 0.53
C GLN A 32 -0.66 -6.01 1.30
N GLY A 33 -1.81 -5.33 1.28
CA GLY A 33 -1.97 -4.03 1.94
C GLY A 33 -1.57 -4.05 3.42
N ASP A 34 -1.82 -5.15 4.12
CA ASP A 34 -1.57 -5.29 5.56
C ASP A 34 -0.07 -5.34 5.88
N GLY A 35 0.72 -6.13 5.12
CA GLY A 35 2.18 -6.18 5.29
C GLY A 35 2.85 -4.83 5.00
N LEU A 36 2.39 -4.13 3.96
CA LEU A 36 2.87 -2.80 3.60
C LEU A 36 2.46 -1.72 4.62
N ALA A 37 1.24 -1.80 5.16
CA ALA A 37 0.76 -0.92 6.22
C ALA A 37 1.56 -1.13 7.51
N PHE A 38 1.89 -2.38 7.85
CA PHE A 38 2.73 -2.72 8.99
C PHE A 38 4.10 -2.03 8.93
N LEU A 39 4.75 -2.00 7.77
CA LEU A 39 6.02 -1.26 7.59
C LEU A 39 5.85 0.25 7.82
N CYS A 40 4.72 0.83 7.41
CA CYS A 40 4.42 2.24 7.68
C CYS A 40 4.19 2.51 9.17
N ILE A 41 3.54 1.59 9.88
CA ILE A 41 3.36 1.66 11.34
C ILE A 41 4.72 1.56 12.06
N LEU A 42 5.59 0.63 11.65
CA LEU A 42 6.95 0.53 12.19
C LEU A 42 7.75 1.83 11.98
N LEU A 43 7.61 2.47 10.81
CA LEU A 43 8.20 3.78 10.56
C LEU A 43 7.66 4.86 11.51
N MET A 44 6.37 4.82 11.83
CA MET A 44 5.76 5.73 12.82
C MET A 44 6.32 5.49 14.22
N ILE A 45 6.38 4.23 14.66
CA ILE A 45 6.93 3.87 15.97
C ILE A 45 8.39 4.29 16.06
N GLY A 46 9.23 3.96 15.07
CA GLY A 46 10.63 4.39 15.02
C GLY A 46 10.79 5.91 15.01
N GLY A 47 9.92 6.62 14.28
CA GLY A 47 9.85 8.07 14.27
C GLY A 47 9.55 8.66 15.65
N TYR A 48 8.62 8.04 16.39
CA TYR A 48 8.28 8.42 17.75
C TYR A 48 9.45 8.19 18.72
N LEU A 49 10.08 7.01 18.67
CA LEU A 49 11.20 6.65 19.54
C LEU A 49 12.42 7.55 19.32
N VAL A 50 12.67 8.00 18.09
CA VAL A 50 13.81 8.89 17.75
C VAL A 50 13.43 10.39 17.86
N GLY A 51 12.18 10.72 18.18
CA GLY A 51 11.70 12.11 18.27
C GLY A 51 11.64 12.85 16.93
N LYS A 52 11.60 12.10 15.80
CA LYS A 52 11.58 12.65 14.44
C LYS A 52 10.17 12.65 13.88
N SER A 53 9.46 13.76 14.10
CA SER A 53 8.07 13.95 13.65
C SER A 53 7.85 13.72 12.14
N TYR A 54 8.82 14.06 11.30
CA TYR A 54 8.72 13.83 9.85
C TYR A 54 8.61 12.34 9.48
N LEU A 55 9.19 11.42 10.27
CA LEU A 55 9.08 9.97 10.05
C LEU A 55 7.66 9.48 10.39
N ILE A 56 7.09 9.97 11.50
CA ILE A 56 5.71 9.67 11.89
C ILE A 56 4.73 10.14 10.81
N LYS A 57 4.88 11.38 10.35
CA LYS A 57 4.07 11.95 9.28
C LYS A 57 4.24 11.18 7.97
N SER A 58 5.46 10.75 7.64
CA SER A 58 5.71 9.94 6.44
C SER A 58 5.02 8.58 6.49
N GLY A 59 5.05 7.90 7.64
CA GLY A 59 4.34 6.62 7.80
C GLY A 59 2.82 6.80 7.72
N ALA A 60 2.27 7.81 8.39
CA ALA A 60 0.85 8.13 8.33
C ALA A 60 0.36 8.48 6.91
N ALA A 61 1.10 9.34 6.19
CA ALA A 61 0.79 9.65 4.80
C ALA A 61 0.96 8.42 3.89
N GLY A 62 1.94 7.56 4.18
CA GLY A 62 2.11 6.28 3.49
C GLY A 62 0.87 5.40 3.58
N ILE A 63 0.29 5.25 4.77
CA ILE A 63 -0.96 4.50 4.99
C ILE A 63 -2.10 5.11 4.17
N LEU A 64 -2.27 6.43 4.21
CA LEU A 64 -3.35 7.11 3.45
C LEU A 64 -3.23 6.88 1.94
N VAL A 65 -2.02 6.99 1.40
CA VAL A 65 -1.77 6.77 -0.04
C VAL A 65 -1.94 5.29 -0.40
N LEU A 66 -1.52 4.37 0.48
CA LEU A 66 -1.72 2.94 0.31
C LEU A 66 -3.22 2.58 0.29
N THR A 67 -4.01 3.14 1.19
CA THR A 67 -5.47 2.92 1.16
C THR A 67 -6.09 3.44 -0.13
N LEU A 68 -5.71 4.64 -0.56
CA LEU A 68 -6.20 5.20 -1.82
C LEU A 68 -5.85 4.28 -2.99
N SER A 69 -4.66 3.68 -2.98
CA SER A 69 -4.26 2.69 -4.00
C SER A 69 -5.16 1.46 -4.02
N GLY A 70 -5.51 0.92 -2.84
CA GLY A 70 -6.43 -0.21 -2.71
C GLY A 70 -7.83 0.11 -3.22
N ALA A 71 -8.35 1.29 -2.88
CA ALA A 71 -9.65 1.76 -3.38
C ALA A 71 -9.66 1.90 -4.91
N VAL A 72 -8.63 2.51 -5.48
CA VAL A 72 -8.50 2.70 -6.94
C VAL A 72 -8.41 1.34 -7.65
N VAL A 73 -7.58 0.43 -7.16
CA VAL A 73 -7.47 -0.93 -7.71
C VAL A 73 -8.81 -1.63 -7.69
N GLN A 74 -9.55 -1.58 -6.58
CA GLN A 74 -10.82 -2.28 -6.48
C GLN A 74 -11.84 -1.74 -7.47
N VAL A 75 -11.88 -0.42 -7.68
CA VAL A 75 -12.74 0.18 -8.72
C VAL A 75 -12.33 -0.31 -10.10
N LEU A 76 -11.02 -0.28 -10.43
CA LEU A 76 -10.54 -0.67 -11.75
C LEU A 76 -10.80 -2.14 -12.07
N LYS A 77 -10.60 -3.04 -11.10
CA LYS A 77 -10.80 -4.48 -11.32
C LYS A 77 -12.26 -4.79 -11.63
N HIS A 78 -13.20 -4.26 -10.84
CA HIS A 78 -14.63 -4.46 -11.08
C HIS A 78 -15.10 -3.84 -12.40
N LEU A 79 -14.46 -2.77 -12.90
CA LEU A 79 -14.82 -2.17 -14.18
C LEU A 79 -14.32 -2.98 -15.39
N ILE A 80 -13.14 -3.60 -15.26
CA ILE A 80 -12.46 -4.25 -16.38
C ILE A 80 -12.81 -5.74 -16.46
N GLY A 81 -12.83 -6.45 -15.33
CA GLY A 81 -13.27 -7.84 -15.26
C GLY A 81 -12.41 -8.80 -16.09
N ARG A 82 -11.07 -8.72 -16.00
CA ARG A 82 -10.14 -9.62 -16.74
C ARG A 82 -9.96 -10.96 -16.03
N ALA A 83 -10.11 -12.06 -16.77
CA ALA A 83 -9.84 -13.41 -16.28
C ALA A 83 -8.39 -13.60 -15.83
N ARG A 84 -8.17 -14.35 -14.74
CA ARG A 84 -6.83 -14.76 -14.28
C ARG A 84 -6.21 -15.83 -15.18
N PRO A 85 -4.86 -15.97 -15.21
CA PRO A 85 -4.18 -17.00 -15.99
C PRO A 85 -4.67 -18.43 -15.70
N GLN A 86 -4.95 -18.71 -14.42
CA GLN A 86 -5.41 -20.02 -13.93
C GLN A 86 -6.73 -20.49 -14.53
N MET A 87 -7.55 -19.58 -15.06
CA MET A 87 -8.84 -19.93 -15.68
C MET A 87 -8.65 -20.61 -17.06
N ASN A 88 -7.45 -20.56 -17.64
CA ASN A 88 -7.14 -21.13 -18.96
C ASN A 88 -8.05 -20.65 -20.11
N LEU A 89 -8.69 -19.47 -19.94
CA LEU A 89 -9.58 -18.85 -20.94
C LEU A 89 -8.83 -18.01 -21.99
N GLY A 90 -7.50 -17.87 -21.83
CA GLY A 90 -6.63 -17.08 -22.71
C GLY A 90 -6.50 -15.60 -22.31
N ASP A 91 -5.60 -14.89 -23.02
CA ASP A 91 -5.09 -13.56 -22.62
C ASP A 91 -6.11 -12.42 -22.63
N PHE A 92 -7.13 -12.55 -23.49
CA PHE A 92 -8.05 -11.46 -23.84
C PHE A 92 -9.50 -11.72 -23.39
N HIS A 93 -9.68 -12.49 -22.32
CA HIS A 93 -11.00 -12.79 -21.80
C HIS A 93 -11.42 -11.77 -20.74
N PHE A 94 -12.31 -10.86 -21.14
CA PHE A 94 -12.85 -9.79 -20.31
C PHE A 94 -14.36 -9.94 -20.20
N LEU A 95 -14.89 -9.88 -18.98
CA LEU A 95 -16.33 -9.83 -18.74
C LEU A 95 -16.88 -8.40 -18.75
N GLY A 96 -16.01 -7.39 -18.62
CA GLY A 96 -16.44 -6.01 -18.36
C GLY A 96 -16.89 -5.84 -16.90
N PRO A 97 -17.79 -4.87 -16.62
CA PRO A 97 -18.24 -4.57 -15.27
C PRO A 97 -18.83 -5.79 -14.57
N ASN A 98 -18.17 -6.24 -13.51
CA ASN A 98 -18.54 -7.46 -12.81
C ASN A 98 -18.29 -7.26 -11.31
N LEU A 99 -19.32 -7.50 -10.51
CA LEU A 99 -19.28 -7.39 -9.05
C LEU A 99 -19.49 -8.75 -8.36
N ILE A 100 -19.66 -9.83 -9.14
CA ILE A 100 -20.25 -11.08 -8.66
C ILE A 100 -19.40 -12.31 -9.01
N LYS A 101 -18.76 -12.36 -10.19
CA LYS A 101 -17.99 -13.54 -10.60
C LYS A 101 -16.53 -13.46 -10.17
N ASN A 102 -16.14 -14.38 -9.29
CA ASN A 102 -14.77 -14.62 -8.85
C ASN A 102 -13.87 -15.06 -10.04
N GLY A 103 -12.56 -14.81 -9.92
CA GLY A 103 -11.57 -15.17 -10.96
C GLY A 103 -11.41 -14.15 -12.11
N PHE A 104 -12.21 -13.07 -12.15
CA PHE A 104 -12.14 -12.00 -13.16
C PHE A 104 -11.56 -10.68 -12.64
N GLU A 105 -10.88 -10.75 -11.51
CA GLU A 105 -10.29 -9.61 -10.80
C GLU A 105 -8.76 -9.51 -11.05
N SER A 106 -8.31 -9.87 -12.26
CA SER A 106 -6.88 -9.97 -12.59
C SER A 106 -6.23 -8.62 -12.95
N PHE A 107 -6.92 -7.76 -13.71
CA PHE A 107 -6.34 -6.49 -14.16
C PHE A 107 -6.92 -5.29 -13.38
N PRO A 108 -6.09 -4.35 -12.89
CA PRO A 108 -4.63 -4.43 -12.74
C PRO A 108 -4.23 -5.23 -11.48
N SER A 109 -2.96 -5.62 -11.38
CA SER A 109 -2.45 -6.33 -10.19
C SER A 109 -2.42 -5.43 -8.96
N GLY A 110 -3.11 -5.84 -7.89
CA GLY A 110 -3.19 -5.12 -6.62
C GLY A 110 -1.85 -5.01 -5.89
N HIS A 111 -1.14 -6.14 -5.69
CA HIS A 111 0.19 -6.15 -5.06
C HIS A 111 1.19 -5.29 -5.82
N ALA A 112 1.20 -5.36 -7.15
CA ALA A 112 2.07 -4.52 -7.96
C ALA A 112 1.72 -3.03 -7.77
N PHE A 113 0.44 -2.68 -7.84
CA PHE A 113 -0.01 -1.31 -7.64
C PHE A 113 0.42 -0.78 -6.27
N SER A 114 0.07 -1.47 -5.19
CA SER A 114 0.35 -1.06 -3.81
C SER A 114 1.86 -0.95 -3.53
N ALA A 115 2.64 -1.96 -3.96
CA ALA A 115 4.09 -1.97 -3.75
C ALA A 115 4.79 -0.82 -4.50
N PHE A 116 4.45 -0.60 -5.77
CA PHE A 116 5.02 0.51 -6.55
C PHE A 116 4.51 1.89 -6.08
N THR A 117 3.30 1.97 -5.52
CA THR A 117 2.78 3.19 -4.88
C THR A 117 3.65 3.60 -3.71
N LEU A 118 3.87 2.70 -2.74
CA LEU A 118 4.70 3.01 -1.58
C LEU A 118 6.17 3.20 -1.96
N ALA A 119 6.70 2.37 -2.86
CA ALA A 119 8.08 2.52 -3.32
C ALA A 119 8.31 3.91 -3.92
N SER A 120 7.41 4.37 -4.79
CA SER A 120 7.53 5.69 -5.43
C SER A 120 7.27 6.84 -4.46
N PHE A 121 6.31 6.67 -3.54
CA PHE A 121 6.02 7.63 -2.49
C PHE A 121 7.26 7.87 -1.61
N PHE A 122 7.83 6.82 -1.04
CA PHE A 122 8.99 6.91 -0.16
C PHE A 122 10.27 7.25 -0.91
N ALA A 123 10.48 6.76 -2.14
CA ALA A 123 11.63 7.15 -2.95
C ALA A 123 11.61 8.65 -3.31
N SER A 124 10.43 9.26 -3.45
CA SER A 124 10.30 10.70 -3.69
C SER A 124 10.62 11.54 -2.45
N LEU A 125 10.27 11.05 -1.26
CA LEU A 125 10.58 11.70 0.02
C LEU A 125 12.03 11.47 0.45
N TYR A 126 12.56 10.29 0.19
CA TYR A 126 13.89 9.83 0.60
C TYR A 126 14.66 9.25 -0.60
N PRO A 127 15.26 10.09 -1.46
CA PRO A 127 15.84 9.63 -2.73
C PRO A 127 16.88 8.52 -2.63
N ARG A 128 17.58 8.40 -1.49
CA ARG A 128 18.57 7.33 -1.27
C ARG A 128 17.95 5.93 -1.15
N THR A 129 16.69 5.82 -0.73
CA THR A 129 16.03 4.51 -0.54
C THR A 129 15.53 3.90 -1.84
N ARG A 130 15.47 4.67 -2.94
CA ARG A 130 14.96 4.22 -4.25
C ARG A 130 15.65 2.94 -4.76
N TRP A 131 16.94 2.79 -4.47
CA TRP A 131 17.76 1.66 -4.89
C TRP A 131 17.37 0.35 -4.21
N PHE A 132 16.64 0.42 -3.09
CA PHE A 132 16.13 -0.75 -2.39
C PHE A 132 14.63 -0.93 -2.62
N LEU A 133 13.86 0.17 -2.61
CA LEU A 133 12.41 0.12 -2.70
C LEU A 133 11.90 -0.41 -4.05
N TYR A 134 12.48 0.03 -5.18
CA TYR A 134 12.03 -0.44 -6.49
C TYR A 134 12.37 -1.91 -6.75
N PRO A 135 13.57 -2.42 -6.42
CA PRO A 135 13.84 -3.86 -6.52
C PRO A 135 12.91 -4.72 -5.64
N ILE A 136 12.59 -4.27 -4.42
CA ILE A 136 11.64 -4.99 -3.56
C ILE A 136 10.24 -5.00 -4.19
N ALA A 137 9.77 -3.84 -4.66
CA ALA A 137 8.47 -3.76 -5.36
C ALA A 137 8.43 -4.64 -6.61
N ALA A 138 9.54 -4.69 -7.38
CA ALA A 138 9.66 -5.57 -8.54
C ALA A 138 9.68 -7.06 -8.15
N ALA A 139 10.32 -7.43 -7.04
CA ALA A 139 10.31 -8.81 -6.54
C ALA A 139 8.88 -9.23 -6.13
N ILE A 140 8.16 -8.39 -5.38
CA ILE A 140 6.75 -8.62 -5.01
C ILE A 140 5.89 -8.81 -6.26
N ALA A 141 6.08 -7.94 -7.26
CA ALA A 141 5.34 -7.94 -8.51
C ALA A 141 5.64 -9.17 -9.38
N ILE A 142 6.90 -9.49 -9.63
CA ILE A 142 7.29 -10.56 -10.55
C ILE A 142 7.18 -11.93 -9.88
N ILE A 143 7.86 -12.13 -8.75
CA ILE A 143 7.91 -13.43 -8.08
C ILE A 143 6.56 -13.71 -7.43
N GLY A 144 6.01 -12.73 -6.71
CA GLY A 144 4.76 -12.92 -5.98
C GLY A 144 3.52 -13.02 -6.88
N ARG A 145 3.52 -12.47 -8.10
CA ARG A 145 2.32 -12.48 -8.97
C ARG A 145 2.48 -13.26 -10.28
N VAL A 146 3.55 -13.00 -11.03
CA VAL A 146 3.76 -13.62 -12.36
C VAL A 146 4.25 -15.05 -12.20
N VAL A 147 5.27 -15.27 -11.36
CA VAL A 147 5.80 -16.62 -11.12
C VAL A 147 4.80 -17.52 -10.42
N ALA A 148 4.03 -16.95 -9.50
CA ALA A 148 2.88 -17.61 -8.88
C ALA A 148 1.71 -17.89 -9.84
N SER A 149 1.76 -17.41 -11.09
CA SER A 149 0.69 -17.51 -12.09
C SER A 149 -0.65 -16.91 -11.66
N HIS A 150 -0.64 -15.97 -10.71
CA HIS A 150 -1.85 -15.25 -10.27
C HIS A 150 -2.27 -14.14 -11.24
N HIS A 151 -1.29 -13.55 -11.94
CA HIS A 151 -1.48 -12.45 -12.86
C HIS A 151 -0.62 -12.57 -14.10
N PHE A 152 -1.10 -12.02 -15.20
CA PHE A 152 -0.30 -11.84 -16.39
C PHE A 152 0.74 -10.73 -16.18
N LEU A 153 1.82 -10.76 -16.97
CA LEU A 153 2.86 -9.73 -16.91
C LEU A 153 2.29 -8.33 -17.18
N SER A 154 1.36 -8.21 -18.13
CA SER A 154 0.70 -6.93 -18.44
C SER A 154 -0.13 -6.37 -17.27
N ASP A 155 -0.76 -7.22 -16.45
CA ASP A 155 -1.49 -6.77 -15.24
C ASP A 155 -0.53 -6.12 -14.23
N VAL A 156 0.67 -6.70 -14.11
CA VAL A 156 1.72 -6.29 -13.20
C VAL A 156 2.39 -5.01 -13.69
N VAL A 157 2.67 -4.90 -14.99
CA VAL A 157 3.22 -3.68 -15.60
C VAL A 157 2.23 -2.52 -15.47
N ALA A 158 0.95 -2.74 -15.77
CA ALA A 158 -0.09 -1.72 -15.63
C ALA A 158 -0.28 -1.30 -14.17
N GLY A 159 -0.36 -2.27 -13.24
CA GLY A 159 -0.43 -2.00 -11.81
C GLY A 159 0.76 -1.19 -11.32
N GLY A 160 1.98 -1.60 -11.67
CA GLY A 160 3.21 -0.89 -11.31
C GLY A 160 3.26 0.53 -11.84
N ALA A 161 2.89 0.76 -13.10
CA ALA A 161 2.86 2.09 -13.71
C ALA A 161 1.85 3.01 -13.02
N LEU A 162 0.62 2.54 -12.78
CA LEU A 162 -0.40 3.28 -12.05
C LEU A 162 0.04 3.57 -10.61
N GLY A 163 0.68 2.60 -9.96
CA GLY A 163 1.25 2.75 -8.63
C GLY A 163 2.31 3.85 -8.57
N VAL A 164 3.23 3.90 -9.54
CA VAL A 164 4.23 4.98 -9.62
C VAL A 164 3.57 6.35 -9.71
N VAL A 165 2.56 6.49 -10.58
CA VAL A 165 1.82 7.75 -10.74
C VAL A 165 1.17 8.17 -9.42
N LEU A 166 0.46 7.26 -8.75
CA LEU A 166 -0.22 7.57 -7.49
C LEU A 166 0.77 7.89 -6.37
N GLY A 167 1.86 7.13 -6.25
CA GLY A 167 2.90 7.36 -5.25
C GLY A 167 3.59 8.72 -5.40
N LEU A 168 3.93 9.10 -6.64
CA LEU A 168 4.50 10.42 -6.92
C LEU A 168 3.51 11.55 -6.65
N TRP A 169 2.23 11.36 -6.99
CA TRP A 169 1.17 12.31 -6.66
C TRP A 169 1.03 12.47 -5.14
N GLY A 170 0.96 11.37 -4.40
CA GLY A 170 0.86 11.35 -2.95
C GLY A 170 2.06 12.06 -2.31
N ALA A 171 3.27 11.76 -2.76
CA ALA A 171 4.48 12.40 -2.24
C ALA A 171 4.43 13.93 -2.47
N ARG A 172 4.01 14.39 -3.64
CA ARG A 172 3.85 15.82 -3.92
C ARG A 172 2.83 16.49 -3.01
N LYS A 173 1.68 15.84 -2.76
CA LYS A 173 0.60 16.38 -1.89
C LYS A 173 1.01 16.43 -0.43
N PHE A 174 1.65 15.38 0.08
CA PHE A 174 2.00 15.28 1.51
C PHE A 174 3.35 15.91 1.87
N ARG A 175 4.22 16.22 0.90
CA ARG A 175 5.57 16.76 1.15
C ARG A 175 5.57 17.97 2.09
N ILE A 176 4.72 18.95 1.84
CA ILE A 176 4.67 20.17 2.67
C ILE A 176 4.25 19.84 4.11
N TRP A 177 3.26 18.97 4.28
CA TRP A 177 2.78 18.56 5.61
C TRP A 177 3.86 17.78 6.39
N ILE A 178 4.58 16.88 5.71
CA ILE A 178 5.67 16.08 6.28
C ILE A 178 6.84 16.96 6.71
N SER A 179 7.21 17.97 5.91
CA SER A 179 8.34 18.85 6.19
C SER A 179 8.08 19.90 7.27
N ARG A 180 6.83 20.14 7.67
CA ARG A 180 6.51 21.09 8.74
C ARG A 180 6.98 20.54 10.09
N PRO A 181 7.83 21.26 10.84
CA PRO A 181 8.15 20.90 12.22
C PRO A 181 6.85 20.79 13.01
N SER A 182 6.63 19.68 13.71
CA SER A 182 5.62 19.68 14.77
C SER A 182 6.06 20.70 15.79
N ALA A 183 5.20 21.65 16.15
CA ALA A 183 5.48 22.59 17.22
C ALA A 183 5.80 21.75 18.47
N VAL A 184 7.09 21.63 18.80
CA VAL A 184 7.51 21.11 20.08
C VAL A 184 6.88 22.07 21.06
N ALA A 185 5.96 21.57 21.90
CA ALA A 185 5.54 22.32 23.06
C ALA A 185 6.83 22.65 23.81
N SER A 186 7.29 23.89 23.68
CA SER A 186 8.36 24.39 24.53
C SER A 186 7.89 24.09 25.94
N PRO A 187 8.64 23.36 26.77
CA PRO A 187 8.39 23.41 28.19
C PRO A 187 8.55 24.89 28.51
N SER A 188 7.44 25.59 28.70
CA SER A 188 7.45 26.91 29.27
C SER A 188 8.10 26.70 30.62
N LEU A 189 9.40 26.97 30.71
CA LEU A 189 10.00 27.42 31.93
C LEU A 189 9.23 28.68 32.26
N ALA A 190 8.14 28.49 33.01
CA ALA A 190 7.44 29.54 33.70
C ALA A 190 8.43 30.08 34.73
N VAL A 191 9.35 30.91 34.24
CA VAL A 191 10.02 31.92 35.02
C VAL A 191 8.90 32.82 35.50
N SER A 192 8.46 32.55 36.71
CA SER A 192 7.50 33.34 37.46
C SER A 192 7.90 34.81 37.39
N SER A 193 7.13 35.61 36.65
CA SER A 193 7.18 37.06 36.76
C SER A 193 5.93 37.52 37.55
N PRO A 194 6.03 38.53 38.43
CA PRO A 194 4.97 38.90 39.36
C PRO A 194 3.72 39.47 38.65
N PRO A 195 2.55 39.49 39.32
CA PRO A 195 1.30 39.88 38.67
C PRO A 195 1.27 41.39 38.43
N LEU A 196 1.16 41.79 37.17
CA LEU A 196 0.71 43.13 36.81
C LEU A 196 -0.78 43.07 36.42
N MET A 197 -1.53 43.86 37.18
CA MET A 197 -2.94 44.17 37.04
C MET A 197 -3.18 44.85 35.69
N GLY A 198 -4.01 44.27 34.83
CA GLY A 198 -4.36 44.88 33.55
C GLY A 198 -5.13 43.90 32.67
N GLY A 199 -6.45 44.09 32.58
CA GLY A 199 -7.33 43.24 31.81
C GLY A 199 -7.04 43.32 30.31
N ASP A 200 -6.93 42.15 29.69
CA ASP A 200 -7.25 41.96 28.28
C ASP A 200 -7.92 40.59 28.11
N LYS A 201 -9.14 40.59 27.59
CA LYS A 201 -9.88 39.37 27.25
C LYS A 201 -9.42 38.92 25.86
N GLY A 202 -8.22 38.36 25.81
CA GLY A 202 -7.70 37.68 24.63
C GLY A 202 -8.34 36.31 24.46
N GLU A 203 -9.07 36.15 23.37
CA GLU A 203 -9.79 34.93 22.97
C GLU A 203 -8.95 33.66 23.06
N GLY A 204 -9.56 32.60 23.60
CA GLY A 204 -8.98 31.28 23.76
C GLY A 204 -8.55 30.65 22.44
N GLY A 205 -7.28 30.83 22.11
CA GLY A 205 -6.59 30.07 21.07
C GLY A 205 -6.47 28.61 21.50
N ASN A 206 -7.42 27.78 21.06
CA ASN A 206 -7.25 26.33 21.01
C ASN A 206 -6.20 25.97 19.93
N VAL A 207 -4.93 26.29 20.19
CA VAL A 207 -3.75 25.94 19.38
C VAL A 207 -3.26 24.54 19.77
N PHE A 208 -4.20 23.62 19.96
CA PHE A 208 -3.90 22.31 20.49
C PHE A 208 -3.71 21.35 19.32
N GLY A 209 -2.49 21.30 18.77
CA GLY A 209 -2.04 20.30 17.81
C GLY A 209 -1.01 19.37 18.45
N SER A 210 -1.45 18.53 19.39
CA SER A 210 -0.57 17.48 19.92
C SER A 210 -0.32 16.42 18.83
N PRO A 211 0.86 15.77 18.77
CA PRO A 211 1.09 14.62 17.89
C PRO A 211 0.02 13.54 18.06
N LEU A 212 -0.55 13.45 19.27
CA LEU A 212 -1.67 12.59 19.62
C LEU A 212 -2.91 12.87 18.76
N LYS A 213 -3.19 14.13 18.39
CA LYS A 213 -4.32 14.50 17.51
C LYS A 213 -4.07 14.17 16.04
N ASP A 214 -2.83 14.27 15.56
CA ASP A 214 -2.46 13.79 14.22
C ASP A 214 -2.58 12.26 14.15
N ILE A 215 -2.11 11.56 15.20
CA ILE A 215 -2.23 10.11 15.34
C ILE A 215 -3.70 9.69 15.50
N LEU A 216 -4.51 10.42 16.28
CA LEU A 216 -5.95 10.18 16.42
C LEU A 216 -6.71 10.50 15.13
N ALA A 217 -6.38 11.57 14.42
CA ALA A 217 -7.00 11.89 13.14
C ALA A 217 -6.68 10.81 12.10
N VAL A 218 -5.44 10.33 12.06
CA VAL A 218 -5.03 9.20 11.21
C VAL A 218 -5.69 7.92 11.67
N ALA A 219 -5.76 7.63 12.98
CA ALA A 219 -6.41 6.45 13.54
C ALA A 219 -7.94 6.47 13.33
N VAL A 220 -8.58 7.64 13.31
CA VAL A 220 -10.01 7.81 13.01
C VAL A 220 -10.26 7.71 11.50
N PHE A 221 -9.36 8.21 10.65
CA PHE A 221 -9.47 8.02 9.20
C PHE A 221 -9.18 6.57 8.79
N SER A 222 -8.18 5.95 9.42
CA SER A 222 -7.79 4.56 9.18
C SER A 222 -8.68 3.55 9.90
N SER A 223 -9.40 3.92 10.97
CA SER A 223 -10.45 3.08 11.53
C SER A 223 -11.66 3.02 10.61
N VAL A 224 -12.02 4.08 9.88
CA VAL A 224 -13.03 3.97 8.82
C VAL A 224 -12.60 2.98 7.74
N ILE A 225 -11.29 2.86 7.46
CA ILE A 225 -10.73 1.96 6.44
C ILE A 225 -10.58 0.52 6.96
N LEU A 226 -10.18 0.33 8.22
CA LEU A 226 -10.10 -0.96 8.89
C LEU A 226 -11.50 -1.51 9.22
N PHE A 227 -12.48 -0.63 9.47
CA PHE A 227 -13.85 -1.00 9.85
C PHE A 227 -14.80 -1.16 8.66
N THR A 228 -14.45 -0.67 7.45
CA THR A 228 -15.17 -1.02 6.21
C THR A 228 -14.78 -2.38 5.61
N GLY A 229 -14.00 -3.21 6.33
CA GLY A 229 -13.92 -4.64 6.04
C GLY A 229 -13.01 -5.04 4.87
N LEU A 230 -11.71 -4.75 4.95
CA LEU A 230 -10.71 -5.27 4.00
C LEU A 230 -9.65 -6.21 4.60
N SER A 231 -9.58 -6.32 5.94
CA SER A 231 -8.69 -7.30 6.60
C SER A 231 -9.38 -8.65 6.84
N ASN A 232 -10.72 -8.70 6.82
CA ASN A 232 -11.48 -9.93 7.10
C ASN A 232 -12.57 -10.26 6.07
N SER A 233 -12.67 -9.50 4.98
CA SER A 233 -13.42 -9.96 3.83
C SER A 233 -12.51 -10.93 3.08
N GLY A 234 -12.87 -12.21 3.04
CA GLY A 234 -12.25 -13.21 2.17
C GLY A 234 -12.42 -12.93 0.66
N LEU A 235 -12.41 -11.66 0.26
CA LEU A 235 -12.45 -11.11 -1.11
C LEU A 235 -11.06 -10.98 -1.73
N TRP A 236 -9.99 -10.90 -0.93
CA TRP A 236 -8.61 -10.88 -1.44
C TRP A 236 -7.94 -12.27 -1.45
N ASP A 237 -8.33 -13.14 -0.51
CA ASP A 237 -7.48 -14.23 -0.03
C ASP A 237 -8.02 -15.66 -0.23
N ARG A 238 -9.35 -15.83 -0.33
CA ARG A 238 -9.94 -17.18 -0.46
C ARG A 238 -9.48 -17.91 -1.72
N ASP A 239 -9.29 -17.17 -2.80
CA ASP A 239 -9.02 -17.75 -4.10
C ASP A 239 -7.51 -17.99 -4.35
N GLU A 240 -6.60 -17.18 -3.79
CA GLU A 240 -5.15 -17.37 -4.03
C GLU A 240 -4.65 -18.71 -3.46
N THR A 241 -5.25 -19.18 -2.37
CA THR A 241 -4.93 -20.46 -1.74
C THR A 241 -5.66 -21.64 -2.38
N GLU A 242 -6.95 -21.53 -2.72
CA GLU A 242 -7.71 -22.59 -3.39
C GLU A 242 -7.18 -22.90 -4.81
N TYR A 243 -6.85 -21.89 -5.61
CA TYR A 243 -6.31 -22.13 -6.96
C TYR A 243 -4.83 -22.53 -6.95
N ALA A 244 -4.04 -22.11 -5.95
CA ALA A 244 -2.67 -22.58 -5.79
C ALA A 244 -2.60 -24.06 -5.38
N GLN A 245 -3.60 -24.57 -4.66
CA GLN A 245 -3.75 -25.99 -4.37
C GLN A 245 -4.16 -26.77 -5.64
N ALA A 246 -5.14 -26.29 -6.40
CA ALA A 246 -5.54 -26.92 -7.65
C ALA A 246 -4.42 -27.02 -8.71
N ALA A 247 -3.50 -26.05 -8.75
CA ALA A 247 -2.34 -26.07 -9.65
C ALA A 247 -1.21 -27.02 -9.22
N VAL A 248 -1.23 -27.51 -7.98
CA VAL A 248 -0.29 -28.53 -7.47
C VAL A 248 -0.87 -29.94 -7.66
N GLU A 249 -2.18 -30.06 -7.82
CA GLU A 249 -2.90 -31.33 -8.01
C GLU A 249 -3.11 -31.73 -9.48
N MET A 250 -2.66 -30.90 -10.44
CA MET A 250 -2.64 -31.18 -11.89
C MET A 250 -1.23 -31.43 -12.40
#